data_AF-K8EBN1-F1
#
_entry.id   AF-K8EBN1-F1
#
_cell.length_a   1.000
_cell.length_b   1.000
_cell.length_c   1.000
_cell.angle_alpha   90.00
_cell.angle_beta   90.00
_cell.angle_gamma   90.00
#
_symmetry.space_group_name_H-M   'P 1'
#
loop_
_entity.id
_entity.type
_entity.pdbx_description
1 polymer ?
#
loop_
_entity_poly.entity_id
_entity_poly.type
_entity_poly.pdbx_seq_one_letter_code
_entity_poly.pdbx_strand_id
1 'polypeptide(L)'
;MWVEFLKETVRDKVEYIAAKGNHDADGWDGVRYLWSGSEGYQKLLEDYGVPRGAKCKGQYGVDMSCEYKGILFVLSSVGVERAGESNQINQDHYWHLENSLKNSNARWKICVWHMTMEKMQVSYKGDSTGWGAYEICRKYGAFIVGGHAHVYSRTREMSRFGTKNYGFTREDLKWWDAPDDDRIYLSSGENGTTGVAIVGIGGYKNEACLNGGNFWSKIYSTRCDDCSQCVTARSANKFGTLICDFPEFGPNARATCWLATTPRQGASDAEFQAAVRNRNPVDKFTLIAGKRPKDKGVSSSAAPDESDTSRPFLNRNLLRVMMDCFDIEPRDQYNCIDRANWNQCNDAWIVSGNYCAKSCKRCGPESVEQPAPRKSREEELALDQAFSQFDANRDGFIDFDEWETLYYFTRPGAKDDEIERVERVEAQFVRADSNGDGKVSRGRFAVLLDGQEQKQK
;
A
#
# COMPACT_ATOMS: atom_id res chain seq x y z
N MET A 1 12.07 21.40 13.16
CA MET A 1 10.83 22.16 12.87
C MET A 1 9.58 21.37 13.25
N TRP A 2 9.39 20.13 12.79
CA TRP A 2 8.21 19.31 13.13
C TRP A 2 8.07 18.98 14.64
N VAL A 3 9.16 18.59 15.30
CA VAL A 3 9.15 18.32 16.75
C VAL A 3 8.80 19.57 17.56
N GLU A 4 9.28 20.75 17.13
CA GLU A 4 8.93 22.02 17.78
C GLU A 4 7.46 22.37 17.58
N PHE A 5 6.88 22.15 16.39
CA PHE A 5 5.44 22.26 16.19
C PHE A 5 4.65 21.38 17.17
N LEU A 6 5.07 20.12 17.35
CA LEU A 6 4.43 19.22 18.31
C LEU A 6 4.54 19.75 19.75
N LYS A 7 5.74 20.17 20.17
CA LYS A 7 6.00 20.67 21.53
C LYS A 7 5.27 21.97 21.83
N GLU A 8 5.29 22.94 20.91
CA GLU A 8 4.80 24.30 21.13
C GLU A 8 3.30 24.44 20.84
N THR A 9 2.76 23.69 19.88
CA THR A 9 1.38 23.88 19.40
C THR A 9 0.43 22.79 19.85
N VAL A 10 0.88 21.52 19.87
CA VAL A 10 0.01 20.35 20.04
C VAL A 10 0.01 19.85 21.49
N ARG A 11 1.18 19.75 22.11
CA ARG A 11 1.42 19.02 23.37
C ARG A 11 0.46 19.37 24.51
N ASP A 12 0.16 20.65 24.71
CA ASP A 12 -0.70 21.09 25.80
C ASP A 12 -2.21 21.01 25.47
N LYS A 13 -2.56 20.60 24.25
CA LYS A 13 -3.93 20.59 23.73
C LYS A 13 -4.43 19.19 23.37
N VAL A 14 -3.54 18.32 22.86
CA VAL A 14 -3.88 16.99 22.35
C VAL A 14 -2.76 16.00 22.68
N GLU A 15 -3.13 14.83 23.20
CA GLU A 15 -2.22 13.69 23.36
C GLU A 15 -2.13 12.92 22.04
N TYR A 16 -0.94 12.46 21.65
CA TYR A 16 -0.73 11.85 20.33
C TYR A 16 0.23 10.67 20.38
N ILE A 17 0.04 9.69 19.51
CA ILE A 17 1.05 8.69 19.16
C ILE A 17 1.31 8.79 17.67
N ALA A 18 2.50 8.41 17.21
CA ALA A 18 2.91 8.57 15.82
C ALA A 18 3.57 7.29 15.29
N ALA A 19 3.25 6.93 14.04
CA ALA A 19 3.89 5.85 13.30
C ALA A 19 4.93 6.44 12.34
N LYS A 20 6.04 5.73 12.15
CA LYS A 20 7.11 6.09 11.23
C LYS A 20 6.62 6.02 9.78
N GLY A 21 6.92 7.05 8.99
CA GLY A 21 6.74 7.06 7.54
C GLY A 21 8.05 7.01 6.76
N ASN A 22 7.98 7.01 5.42
CA ASN A 22 9.17 6.98 4.56
C ASN A 22 10.02 8.26 4.73
N HIS A 23 9.39 9.40 4.97
CA HIS A 23 10.07 10.68 5.25
C HIS A 23 10.74 10.74 6.63
N ASP A 24 10.50 9.75 7.47
CA ASP A 24 11.10 9.63 8.79
C ASP A 24 12.22 8.58 8.81
N ALA A 25 12.41 7.83 7.72
CA ALA A 25 13.38 6.74 7.64
C ALA A 25 14.83 7.23 7.83
N ASP A 26 15.67 6.36 8.39
CA ASP A 26 17.09 6.68 8.52
C ASP A 26 17.72 6.81 7.12
N GLY A 27 18.44 7.91 6.90
CA GLY A 27 19.00 8.24 5.58
C GLY A 27 18.07 9.08 4.71
N TRP A 28 16.82 9.33 5.12
CA TRP A 28 15.94 10.26 4.42
C TRP A 28 16.57 11.65 4.35
N ASP A 29 16.58 12.25 3.16
CA ASP A 29 17.22 13.54 2.87
C ASP A 29 18.72 13.59 3.30
N GLY A 30 19.40 12.44 3.22
CA GLY A 30 20.80 12.30 3.62
C GLY A 30 21.04 12.29 5.13
N VAL A 31 19.99 12.36 5.96
CA VAL A 31 20.11 12.41 7.41
C VAL A 31 20.22 11.00 8.00
N ARG A 32 21.45 10.59 8.30
CA ARG A 32 21.70 9.32 8.99
C ARG A 32 21.08 9.34 10.39
N TYR A 33 20.40 8.24 10.76
CA TYR A 33 19.77 8.06 12.07
C TYR A 33 18.65 9.07 12.40
N LEU A 34 17.94 9.58 11.37
CA LEU A 34 16.81 10.48 11.53
C LEU A 34 15.74 9.94 12.49
N TRP A 35 15.45 8.64 12.41
CA TRP A 35 14.53 7.95 13.32
C TRP A 35 15.25 7.40 14.55
N SER A 36 16.26 6.55 14.32
CA SER A 36 16.83 5.65 15.32
C SER A 36 17.96 6.25 16.15
N GLY A 37 18.41 7.46 15.82
CA GLY A 37 19.49 8.13 16.53
C GLY A 37 19.14 8.40 17.99
N SER A 38 20.16 8.64 18.82
CA SER A 38 19.97 9.05 20.22
C SER A 38 19.20 10.37 20.37
N GLU A 39 19.19 11.19 19.32
CA GLU A 39 18.39 12.42 19.20
C GLU A 39 17.37 12.32 18.04
N GLY A 40 17.15 11.12 17.52
CA GLY A 40 16.22 10.86 16.43
C GLY A 40 14.76 10.97 16.86
N TYR A 41 13.85 10.99 15.88
CA TYR A 41 12.42 11.16 16.13
C TYR A 41 11.85 10.10 17.07
N GLN A 42 12.32 8.86 17.01
CA GLN A 42 11.85 7.81 17.91
C GLN A 42 12.04 8.19 19.38
N LYS A 43 13.28 8.57 19.73
CA LYS A 43 13.64 8.92 21.11
C LYS A 43 12.87 10.14 21.60
N LEU A 44 12.74 11.16 20.75
CA LEU A 44 11.99 12.38 21.07
C LEU A 44 10.50 12.09 21.31
N LEU A 45 9.91 11.18 20.54
CA LEU A 45 8.50 10.82 20.69
C LEU A 45 8.25 9.85 21.85
N GLU A 46 9.21 8.99 22.20
CA GLU A 46 9.14 8.15 23.40
C GLU A 46 9.08 8.98 24.68
N ASP A 47 9.89 10.05 24.76
CA ASP A 47 10.00 10.85 25.98
C ASP A 47 8.77 11.73 26.23
N TYR A 48 8.02 12.11 25.19
CA TYR A 48 6.95 13.11 25.29
C TYR A 48 5.62 12.77 24.61
N GLY A 49 5.60 11.83 23.65
CA GLY A 49 4.42 11.50 22.86
C GLY A 49 3.46 10.58 23.60
N VAL A 50 3.95 9.60 24.36
CA VAL A 50 3.09 8.57 24.97
C VAL A 50 2.05 9.18 25.93
N PRO A 51 0.74 9.04 25.65
CA PRO A 51 -0.33 9.60 26.48
C PRO A 51 -0.28 9.08 27.92
N ARG A 52 -0.68 9.92 28.89
CA ARG A 52 -0.58 9.55 30.30
C ARG A 52 -1.55 8.41 30.63
N GLY A 53 -1.03 7.30 31.14
CA GLY A 53 -1.83 6.13 31.47
C GLY A 53 -2.09 5.18 30.29
N ALA A 54 -1.53 5.45 29.11
CA ALA A 54 -1.45 4.47 28.04
C ALA A 54 -0.52 3.31 28.45
N LYS A 55 -0.90 2.09 28.09
CA LYS A 55 -0.09 0.88 28.30
C LYS A 55 0.51 0.46 26.97
N CYS A 56 1.75 0.88 26.73
CA CYS A 56 2.43 0.66 25.47
C CYS A 56 3.53 -0.42 25.56
N LYS A 57 3.76 -1.13 24.46
CA LYS A 57 4.81 -2.15 24.28
C LYS A 57 5.36 -2.09 22.86
N GLY A 58 6.61 -2.52 22.69
CA GLY A 58 7.32 -2.48 21.40
C GLY A 58 8.07 -1.18 21.17
N GLN A 59 8.72 -1.04 20.02
CA GLN A 59 9.51 0.14 19.68
C GLN A 59 8.60 1.25 19.15
N TYR A 60 8.72 2.45 19.71
CA TYR A 60 7.81 3.54 19.39
C TYR A 60 7.76 3.82 17.88
N GLY A 61 6.54 3.87 17.34
CA GLY A 61 6.27 4.17 15.94
C GLY A 61 6.77 3.15 14.90
N VAL A 62 7.38 2.04 15.32
CA VAL A 62 7.90 0.97 14.45
C VAL A 62 7.06 -0.29 14.59
N ASP A 63 6.99 -0.86 15.78
CA ASP A 63 6.23 -2.08 16.10
C ASP A 63 5.58 -1.94 17.48
N MET A 64 4.76 -0.90 17.62
CA MET A 64 4.23 -0.44 18.90
C MET A 64 2.75 -0.80 19.05
N SER A 65 2.39 -1.43 20.16
CA SER A 65 1.00 -1.56 20.59
C SER A 65 0.75 -0.70 21.82
N CYS A 66 -0.39 -0.01 21.87
CA CYS A 66 -0.78 0.86 22.97
C CYS A 66 -2.25 0.70 23.30
N GLU A 67 -2.57 0.24 24.51
CA GLU A 67 -3.93 0.33 25.03
C GLU A 67 -4.13 1.65 25.76
N TYR A 68 -5.10 2.44 25.29
CA TYR A 68 -5.43 3.73 25.88
C TYR A 68 -6.95 3.93 25.89
N LYS A 69 -7.52 4.24 27.07
CA LYS A 69 -8.96 4.47 27.27
C LYS A 69 -9.87 3.40 26.65
N GLY A 70 -9.45 2.12 26.72
CA GLY A 70 -10.22 0.98 26.22
C GLY A 70 -10.11 0.73 24.70
N ILE A 71 -9.26 1.48 24.00
CA ILE A 71 -8.92 1.31 22.59
C ILE A 71 -7.51 0.74 22.50
N LEU A 72 -7.31 -0.29 21.67
CA LEU A 72 -5.99 -0.75 21.27
C LEU A 72 -5.59 -0.05 19.97
N PHE A 73 -4.46 0.65 20.00
CA PHE A 73 -3.76 1.11 18.81
C PHE A 73 -2.58 0.17 18.53
N VAL A 74 -2.44 -0.27 17.29
CA VAL A 74 -1.31 -1.09 16.82
C VAL A 74 -0.63 -0.35 15.68
N LEU A 75 0.53 0.22 15.96
CA LEU A 75 1.34 1.01 15.05
C LEU A 75 2.39 0.10 14.42
N SER A 76 2.57 0.24 13.10
CA SER A 76 3.54 -0.52 12.33
C SER A 76 4.24 0.37 11.30
N SER A 77 5.56 0.24 11.15
CA SER A 77 6.32 0.83 10.02
C SER A 77 6.38 -0.09 8.81
N VAL A 78 5.53 -1.11 8.73
CA VAL A 78 5.45 -2.04 7.60
C VAL A 78 5.55 -1.34 6.24
N GLY A 79 6.51 -1.78 5.43
CA GLY A 79 6.82 -1.23 4.11
C GLY A 79 7.82 -0.05 4.10
N VAL A 80 8.14 0.57 5.24
CA VAL A 80 9.01 1.75 5.27
C VAL A 80 10.46 1.37 4.99
N GLU A 81 10.99 0.36 5.67
CA GLU A 81 12.37 -0.08 5.51
C GLU A 81 12.60 -0.85 4.21
N ARG A 82 11.58 -1.63 3.80
CA ARG A 82 11.63 -2.42 2.56
C ARG A 82 10.22 -2.74 2.06
N ALA A 83 9.98 -2.44 0.79
CA ALA A 83 8.72 -2.77 0.13
C ALA A 83 8.54 -4.28 -0.10
N GLY A 84 7.28 -4.71 -0.13
CA GLY A 84 6.87 -6.03 -0.63
C GLY A 84 6.62 -7.09 0.45
N GLU A 85 5.72 -8.03 0.17
CA GLU A 85 5.25 -9.01 1.16
C GLU A 85 6.23 -10.15 1.44
N SER A 86 7.14 -10.45 0.51
CA SER A 86 8.07 -11.57 0.59
C SER A 86 9.28 -11.32 1.48
N ASN A 87 9.51 -10.07 1.90
CA ASN A 87 10.67 -9.73 2.70
C ASN A 87 10.44 -10.00 4.19
N GLN A 88 11.51 -10.39 4.88
CA GLN A 88 11.43 -10.77 6.30
C GLN A 88 11.00 -9.59 7.20
N ILE A 89 11.39 -8.36 6.86
CA ILE A 89 11.09 -7.17 7.66
C ILE A 89 9.57 -6.96 7.73
N ASN A 90 8.87 -7.02 6.61
CA ASN A 90 7.41 -6.94 6.58
C ASN A 90 6.74 -8.12 7.28
N GLN A 91 7.31 -9.32 7.18
CA GLN A 91 6.79 -10.49 7.89
C GLN A 91 6.91 -10.36 9.43
N ASP A 92 7.97 -9.73 9.92
CA ASP A 92 8.12 -9.43 11.35
C ASP A 92 7.06 -8.43 11.81
N HIS A 93 6.73 -7.43 10.99
CA HIS A 93 5.60 -6.53 11.25
C HIS A 93 4.24 -7.24 11.22
N TYR A 94 4.04 -8.21 10.31
CA TYR A 94 2.81 -9.01 10.30
C TYR A 94 2.66 -9.82 11.58
N TRP A 95 3.75 -10.43 12.06
CA TRP A 95 3.76 -11.12 13.34
C TRP A 95 3.41 -10.16 14.49
N HIS A 96 3.98 -8.95 14.51
CA HIS A 96 3.65 -7.94 15.49
C HIS A 96 2.15 -7.57 15.46
N LEU A 97 1.59 -7.32 14.28
CA LEU A 97 0.18 -7.00 14.09
C LEU A 97 -0.72 -8.12 14.63
N GLU A 98 -0.49 -9.37 14.19
CA GLU A 98 -1.29 -10.51 14.62
C GLU A 98 -1.17 -10.72 16.13
N ASN A 99 0.04 -10.72 16.68
CA ASN A 99 0.29 -10.96 18.09
C ASN A 99 -0.34 -9.88 18.99
N SER A 100 -0.26 -8.60 18.60
CA SER A 100 -0.88 -7.49 19.34
C SER A 100 -2.40 -7.58 19.34
N LEU A 101 -3.00 -7.88 18.18
CA LEU A 101 -4.45 -7.97 18.02
C LEU A 101 -5.04 -9.20 18.72
N LYS A 102 -4.35 -10.35 18.63
CA LYS A 102 -4.76 -11.62 19.24
C LYS A 102 -4.76 -11.55 20.76
N ASN A 103 -3.80 -10.87 21.35
CA ASN A 103 -3.60 -10.84 22.81
C ASN A 103 -4.31 -9.67 23.52
N SER A 104 -5.20 -8.95 22.83
CA SER A 104 -5.97 -7.85 23.42
C SER A 104 -7.47 -8.15 23.44
N ASN A 105 -8.09 -7.78 24.57
CA ASN A 105 -9.52 -7.81 24.79
C ASN A 105 -10.19 -6.45 24.52
N ALA A 106 -9.44 -5.45 24.03
CA ALA A 106 -9.99 -4.14 23.70
C ALA A 106 -11.15 -4.27 22.70
N ARG A 107 -12.21 -3.48 22.94
CA ARG A 107 -13.38 -3.47 22.06
C ARG A 107 -13.04 -2.88 20.70
N TRP A 108 -12.38 -1.73 20.74
CA TRP A 108 -11.92 -1.02 19.56
C TRP A 108 -10.46 -1.32 19.33
N LYS A 109 -10.14 -1.75 18.11
CA LYS A 109 -8.78 -2.03 17.66
C LYS A 109 -8.54 -1.20 16.41
N ILE A 110 -7.42 -0.50 16.37
CA ILE A 110 -7.05 0.38 15.28
C ILE A 110 -5.63 0.01 14.84
N CYS A 111 -5.49 -0.48 13.62
CA CYS A 111 -4.20 -0.66 12.98
C CYS A 111 -3.79 0.63 12.28
N VAL A 112 -2.54 1.05 12.47
CA VAL A 112 -2.02 2.31 11.92
C VAL A 112 -0.65 2.07 11.28
N TRP A 113 -0.47 2.49 10.04
CA TRP A 113 0.82 2.49 9.36
C TRP A 113 0.87 3.56 8.26
N HIS A 114 2.04 3.82 7.70
CA HIS A 114 2.21 4.87 6.71
C HIS A 114 2.02 4.39 5.25
N MET A 115 2.77 3.36 4.85
CA MET A 115 2.87 2.89 3.46
C MET A 115 1.57 2.23 2.96
N THR A 116 1.47 1.99 1.65
CA THR A 116 0.23 1.53 1.03
C THR A 116 0.43 0.28 0.16
N MET A 117 -0.70 -0.24 -0.33
CA MET A 117 -0.78 -1.04 -1.56
C MET A 117 -1.41 -0.16 -2.65
N GLU A 118 -1.08 -0.37 -3.92
CA GLU A 118 -1.50 0.45 -5.05
C GLU A 118 -3.02 0.57 -5.13
N LYS A 119 -3.76 -0.55 -4.97
CA LYS A 119 -5.23 -0.54 -4.94
C LYS A 119 -5.83 0.00 -3.65
N MET A 120 -5.04 0.12 -2.58
CA MET A 120 -5.53 0.51 -1.25
C MET A 120 -5.22 1.98 -0.95
N GLN A 121 -5.01 2.74 -2.02
CA GLN A 121 -4.91 4.18 -2.11
C GLN A 121 -5.42 4.62 -3.48
N VAL A 122 -5.63 5.92 -3.69
CA VAL A 122 -6.24 6.42 -4.93
C VAL A 122 -5.36 7.35 -5.76
N SER A 123 -4.14 7.63 -5.31
CA SER A 123 -3.14 8.39 -6.04
C SER A 123 -2.15 7.46 -6.77
N TYR A 124 -0.89 7.87 -6.91
CA TYR A 124 0.15 7.15 -7.68
C TYR A 124 1.03 6.21 -6.84
N LYS A 125 0.71 6.00 -5.55
CA LYS A 125 1.58 5.23 -4.65
C LYS A 125 1.53 3.74 -4.95
N GLY A 126 2.68 3.07 -4.93
CA GLY A 126 2.81 1.65 -5.23
C GLY A 126 2.63 0.70 -4.04
N ASP A 127 2.99 -0.56 -4.29
CA ASP A 127 2.96 -1.65 -3.32
C ASP A 127 4.17 -1.64 -2.41
N SER A 128 3.94 -1.50 -1.12
CA SER A 128 5.01 -1.53 -0.12
C SER A 128 4.63 -2.34 1.12
N THR A 129 3.38 -2.24 1.56
CA THR A 129 2.90 -2.88 2.81
C THR A 129 2.66 -4.39 2.69
N GLY A 130 2.16 -4.87 1.54
CA GLY A 130 1.65 -6.24 1.33
C GLY A 130 0.24 -6.50 1.88
N TRP A 131 -0.52 -7.42 1.28
CA TRP A 131 -1.92 -7.66 1.71
C TRP A 131 -2.03 -8.39 3.05
N GLY A 132 -1.00 -9.13 3.48
CA GLY A 132 -0.96 -9.79 4.79
C GLY A 132 -1.31 -8.86 5.96
N ALA A 133 -0.78 -7.63 5.98
CA ALA A 133 -1.13 -6.65 7.02
C ALA A 133 -2.63 -6.32 7.05
N TYR A 134 -3.23 -6.11 5.88
CA TYR A 134 -4.66 -5.80 5.75
C TYR A 134 -5.53 -7.00 6.16
N GLU A 135 -5.17 -8.22 5.74
CA GLU A 135 -5.87 -9.46 6.09
C GLU A 135 -5.81 -9.75 7.60
N ILE A 136 -4.65 -9.55 8.22
CA ILE A 136 -4.48 -9.72 9.67
C ILE A 136 -5.40 -8.75 10.41
N CYS A 137 -5.35 -7.45 10.10
CA CYS A 137 -6.19 -6.47 10.76
C CYS A 137 -7.70 -6.73 10.53
N ARG A 138 -8.10 -7.15 9.32
CA ARG A 138 -9.46 -7.58 9.02
C ARG A 138 -9.91 -8.75 9.89
N LYS A 139 -9.09 -9.81 10.00
CA LYS A 139 -9.41 -11.01 10.77
C LYS A 139 -9.65 -10.72 12.26
N TYR A 140 -9.06 -9.67 12.80
CA TYR A 140 -9.30 -9.25 14.18
C TYR A 140 -10.33 -8.12 14.33
N GLY A 141 -10.99 -7.71 13.24
CA GLY A 141 -11.98 -6.64 13.25
C GLY A 141 -11.38 -5.29 13.65
N ALA A 142 -10.11 -5.04 13.30
CA ALA A 142 -9.45 -3.77 13.56
C ALA A 142 -9.70 -2.80 12.41
N PHE A 143 -10.13 -1.57 12.71
CA PHE A 143 -10.20 -0.50 11.72
C PHE A 143 -8.79 -0.12 11.28
N ILE A 144 -8.58 0.08 9.98
CA ILE A 144 -7.25 0.31 9.41
C ILE A 144 -7.13 1.77 9.00
N VAL A 145 -6.09 2.44 9.45
CA VAL A 145 -5.77 3.83 9.09
C VAL A 145 -4.38 3.88 8.45
N GLY A 146 -4.34 4.33 7.21
CA GLY A 146 -3.11 4.49 6.42
C GLY A 146 -2.80 5.95 6.07
N GLY A 147 -1.64 6.19 5.47
CA GLY A 147 -1.19 7.50 5.01
C GLY A 147 -0.57 7.44 3.61
N HIS A 148 0.59 8.08 3.45
CA HIS A 148 1.45 8.12 2.25
C HIS A 148 0.85 8.75 0.98
N ALA A 149 -0.30 8.27 0.51
CA ALA A 149 -1.04 8.94 -0.56
C ALA A 149 -1.68 10.21 0.00
N HIS A 150 -1.41 11.36 -0.59
CA HIS A 150 -1.85 12.66 -0.06
C HIS A 150 -3.31 12.96 -0.44
N VAL A 151 -4.21 12.09 -0.02
CA VAL A 151 -5.64 12.11 -0.32
C VAL A 151 -6.39 11.65 0.93
N TYR A 152 -7.70 11.86 0.94
CA TYR A 152 -8.57 11.09 1.81
C TYR A 152 -9.34 10.08 0.99
N SER A 153 -9.32 8.82 1.39
CA SER A 153 -10.19 7.79 0.84
C SER A 153 -10.62 6.82 1.93
N ARG A 154 -11.85 6.34 1.84
CA ARG A 154 -12.43 5.37 2.78
C ARG A 154 -13.16 4.29 2.03
N THR A 155 -12.90 3.05 2.40
CA THR A 155 -13.57 1.89 1.82
C THR A 155 -15.00 1.73 2.35
N ARG A 156 -15.79 0.95 1.62
CA ARG A 156 -16.96 0.24 2.14
C ARG A 156 -16.51 -0.82 3.15
N GLU A 157 -17.46 -1.54 3.74
CA GLU A 157 -17.16 -2.70 4.58
C GLU A 157 -16.45 -3.80 3.76
N MET A 158 -15.18 -4.04 4.07
CA MET A 158 -14.30 -5.00 3.42
C MET A 158 -14.39 -6.36 4.13
N SER A 159 -14.52 -7.42 3.33
CA SER A 159 -14.53 -8.81 3.78
C SER A 159 -13.29 -9.60 3.32
N ARG A 160 -12.49 -9.03 2.41
CA ARG A 160 -11.20 -9.57 1.96
C ARG A 160 -10.35 -8.52 1.23
N PHE A 161 -9.04 -8.65 1.36
CA PHE A 161 -7.99 -7.95 0.65
C PHE A 161 -7.12 -8.91 -0.17
N GLY A 162 -6.88 -10.13 0.34
CA GLY A 162 -6.01 -11.12 -0.30
C GLY A 162 -6.43 -12.57 -0.07
N THR A 163 -5.80 -13.48 -0.81
CA THR A 163 -6.15 -14.91 -0.81
C THR A 163 -5.56 -15.75 0.32
N LYS A 164 -4.55 -15.24 1.06
CA LYS A 164 -3.87 -15.94 2.16
C LYS A 164 -3.49 -14.96 3.29
N ASN A 165 -3.22 -15.49 4.48
CA ASN A 165 -2.72 -14.69 5.61
C ASN A 165 -1.18 -14.53 5.60
N TYR A 166 -0.46 -15.47 4.97
CA TYR A 166 1.01 -15.52 4.91
C TYR A 166 1.48 -16.10 3.56
N GLY A 167 2.51 -15.49 2.96
CA GLY A 167 3.03 -15.81 1.61
C GLY A 167 2.45 -14.88 0.53
N PHE A 168 2.85 -15.05 -0.75
CA PHE A 168 2.38 -14.19 -1.86
C PHE A 168 0.85 -14.17 -1.93
N THR A 169 0.27 -13.10 -1.41
CA THR A 169 -1.16 -12.86 -1.50
C THR A 169 -1.44 -12.24 -2.84
N ARG A 170 -2.21 -12.95 -3.67
CA ARG A 170 -2.86 -12.30 -4.79
C ARG A 170 -3.95 -11.39 -4.24
N GLU A 171 -4.02 -10.18 -4.79
CA GLU A 171 -5.15 -9.27 -4.59
C GLU A 171 -6.47 -10.02 -4.85
N ASP A 172 -7.38 -9.99 -3.87
CA ASP A 172 -8.73 -10.57 -3.96
C ASP A 172 -9.69 -9.70 -3.13
N LEU A 173 -9.86 -8.47 -3.60
CA LEU A 173 -10.66 -7.47 -2.90
C LEU A 173 -12.14 -7.85 -2.91
N LYS A 174 -12.69 -8.06 -1.72
CA LYS A 174 -14.12 -8.30 -1.52
C LYS A 174 -14.66 -7.35 -0.47
N TRP A 175 -15.82 -6.81 -0.77
CA TRP A 175 -16.60 -5.97 0.12
C TRP A 175 -18.01 -6.53 0.20
N TRP A 176 -18.81 -6.02 1.13
CA TRP A 176 -20.18 -6.51 1.31
C TRP A 176 -21.05 -6.12 0.11
N ASP A 177 -21.84 -7.07 -0.44
CA ASP A 177 -22.63 -6.90 -1.69
C ASP A 177 -23.80 -5.91 -1.57
N ALA A 178 -24.27 -5.64 -0.34
CA ALA A 178 -25.23 -4.58 -0.02
C ALA A 178 -24.57 -3.53 0.92
N PRO A 179 -23.51 -2.85 0.46
CA PRO A 179 -22.69 -2.02 1.33
C PRO A 179 -23.46 -0.75 1.69
N ASP A 180 -23.56 -0.50 2.98
CA ASP A 180 -24.01 0.78 3.53
C ASP A 180 -22.80 1.71 3.51
N ASP A 181 -22.86 2.78 2.72
CA ASP A 181 -21.76 3.73 2.57
C ASP A 181 -21.40 4.44 3.88
N ASP A 182 -22.35 4.50 4.83
CA ASP A 182 -22.19 5.24 6.07
C ASP A 182 -21.98 4.30 7.28
N ARG A 183 -21.91 2.98 7.08
CA ARG A 183 -21.73 2.00 8.17
C ARG A 183 -20.74 0.90 7.83
N ILE A 184 -19.78 0.72 8.73
CA ILE A 184 -18.76 -0.32 8.63
C ILE A 184 -18.84 -1.19 9.89
N TYR A 185 -19.16 -2.46 9.71
CA TYR A 185 -19.08 -3.43 10.79
C TYR A 185 -17.65 -3.93 10.94
N LEU A 186 -17.19 -3.97 12.19
CA LEU A 186 -15.87 -4.43 12.58
C LEU A 186 -16.03 -5.75 13.31
N SER A 187 -15.76 -6.86 12.61
CA SER A 187 -16.00 -8.20 13.14
C SER A 187 -14.78 -9.08 13.06
N SER A 188 -14.48 -9.81 14.13
CA SER A 188 -13.37 -10.74 14.18
C SER A 188 -13.75 -12.14 13.68
N GLY A 189 -12.75 -12.89 13.22
CA GLY A 189 -12.82 -14.26 12.72
C GLY A 189 -12.27 -14.36 11.30
N GLU A 190 -12.10 -15.58 10.80
CA GLU A 190 -11.63 -15.82 9.41
C GLU A 190 -12.52 -15.09 8.38
N ASN A 191 -13.83 -15.06 8.63
CA ASN A 191 -14.82 -14.32 7.83
C ASN A 191 -15.17 -12.95 8.45
N GLY A 192 -14.22 -12.36 9.19
CA GLY A 192 -14.35 -11.04 9.79
C GLY A 192 -14.41 -9.92 8.75
N THR A 193 -14.81 -8.74 9.19
CA THR A 193 -14.97 -7.56 8.34
C THR A 193 -14.30 -6.34 8.95
N THR A 194 -13.88 -5.41 8.09
CA THR A 194 -13.23 -4.16 8.49
C THR A 194 -13.50 -3.02 7.49
N GLY A 195 -12.93 -1.85 7.74
CA GLY A 195 -12.78 -0.79 6.76
C GLY A 195 -11.38 -0.19 6.81
N VAL A 196 -10.99 0.46 5.72
CA VAL A 196 -9.71 1.18 5.59
C VAL A 196 -10.02 2.66 5.36
N ALA A 197 -9.26 3.54 6.00
CA ALA A 197 -9.18 4.94 5.66
C ALA A 197 -7.73 5.35 5.39
N ILE A 198 -7.46 5.91 4.21
CA ILE A 198 -6.21 6.59 3.91
C ILE A 198 -6.40 8.07 4.22
N VAL A 199 -5.54 8.63 5.08
CA VAL A 199 -5.66 10.00 5.59
C VAL A 199 -4.34 10.75 5.38
N GLY A 200 -4.05 11.16 4.15
CA GLY A 200 -2.81 11.88 3.79
C GLY A 200 -2.97 13.39 3.59
N ILE A 201 -4.05 14.00 4.07
CA ILE A 201 -4.37 15.42 3.83
C ILE A 201 -3.87 16.37 4.94
N GLY A 202 -2.73 16.04 5.55
CA GLY A 202 -2.26 16.67 6.80
C GLY A 202 -1.52 18.01 6.67
N GLY A 203 -1.10 18.46 5.48
CA GLY A 203 -0.48 19.79 5.36
C GLY A 203 0.39 20.11 4.15
N TYR A 204 0.86 19.12 3.38
CA TYR A 204 1.72 19.41 2.22
C TYR A 204 0.91 19.70 0.95
N LYS A 205 0.22 18.69 0.42
CA LYS A 205 -0.64 18.82 -0.76
C LYS A 205 -1.84 17.88 -0.65
N ASN A 206 -2.78 18.05 -1.58
CA ASN A 206 -3.85 17.09 -1.81
C ASN A 206 -3.75 16.65 -3.28
N GLU A 207 -3.50 15.37 -3.50
CA GLU A 207 -3.21 14.77 -4.81
C GLU A 207 -4.50 14.47 -5.59
N ALA A 208 -4.35 14.26 -6.90
CA ALA A 208 -5.43 13.80 -7.77
C ALA A 208 -5.78 12.33 -7.50
N CYS A 209 -7.04 11.98 -7.74
CA CYS A 209 -7.49 10.61 -7.80
C CYS A 209 -7.16 10.03 -9.18
N LEU A 210 -6.31 9.01 -9.19
CA LEU A 210 -5.80 8.32 -10.38
C LEU A 210 -6.32 6.88 -10.43
N ASN A 211 -6.55 6.28 -9.26
CA ASN A 211 -6.93 4.87 -9.12
C ASN A 211 -8.21 4.74 -8.30
N GLY A 212 -9.36 4.72 -9.00
CA GLY A 212 -10.68 4.51 -8.40
C GLY A 212 -10.99 3.04 -8.10
N GLY A 213 -12.24 2.75 -7.72
CA GLY A 213 -12.70 1.39 -7.43
C GLY A 213 -14.04 1.37 -6.70
N ASN A 214 -14.87 0.38 -6.98
CA ASN A 214 -16.24 0.31 -6.42
C ASN A 214 -16.27 -0.01 -4.92
N PHE A 215 -15.17 -0.53 -4.37
CA PHE A 215 -15.00 -0.76 -2.94
C PHE A 215 -14.75 0.55 -2.16
N TRP A 216 -14.44 1.66 -2.84
CA TRP A 216 -14.41 2.97 -2.18
C TRP A 216 -15.84 3.45 -1.89
N SER A 217 -16.04 3.93 -0.68
CA SER A 217 -17.28 4.57 -0.25
C SER A 217 -17.18 6.08 -0.38
N LYS A 218 -16.00 6.63 -0.09
CA LYS A 218 -15.72 8.06 -0.21
C LYS A 218 -14.29 8.32 -0.66
N ILE A 219 -14.13 9.28 -1.56
CA ILE A 219 -12.82 9.84 -1.92
C ILE A 219 -12.92 11.37 -1.82
N TYR A 220 -11.89 12.01 -1.28
CA TYR A 220 -11.74 13.46 -1.26
C TYR A 220 -10.35 13.86 -1.76
N SER A 221 -10.33 14.46 -2.93
CA SER A 221 -9.13 14.67 -3.73
C SER A 221 -9.22 15.95 -4.56
N THR A 222 -8.09 16.59 -4.88
CA THR A 222 -8.01 17.82 -5.68
C THR A 222 -8.61 17.63 -7.08
N ARG A 223 -8.64 16.40 -7.59
CA ARG A 223 -9.16 16.08 -8.92
C ARG A 223 -9.78 14.68 -8.94
N CYS A 224 -10.91 14.52 -9.63
CA CYS A 224 -11.76 13.33 -9.55
C CYS A 224 -12.06 12.69 -10.92
N ASP A 225 -11.21 12.90 -11.91
CA ASP A 225 -11.54 12.66 -13.33
C ASP A 225 -12.05 11.24 -13.62
N ASP A 226 -11.45 10.21 -13.00
CA ASP A 226 -11.79 8.79 -13.24
C ASP A 226 -12.22 8.03 -11.96
N CYS A 227 -12.66 8.75 -10.93
CA CYS A 227 -12.98 8.15 -9.63
C CYS A 227 -14.44 8.33 -9.22
N SER A 228 -15.19 7.24 -9.22
CA SER A 228 -16.52 7.19 -8.61
C SER A 228 -16.43 7.46 -7.11
N GLN A 229 -17.48 8.05 -6.53
CA GLN A 229 -17.52 8.47 -5.10
C GLN A 229 -16.52 9.57 -4.69
N CYS A 230 -15.82 10.17 -5.65
CA CYS A 230 -14.88 11.26 -5.41
C CYS A 230 -15.58 12.62 -5.31
N VAL A 231 -15.22 13.36 -4.27
CA VAL A 231 -15.60 14.75 -4.05
C VAL A 231 -14.37 15.62 -4.24
N THR A 232 -14.45 16.60 -5.15
CA THR A 232 -13.33 17.49 -5.42
C THR A 232 -13.03 18.39 -4.22
N ALA A 233 -11.78 18.37 -3.78
CA ALA A 233 -11.24 19.23 -2.75
C ALA A 233 -11.09 20.65 -3.28
N ARG A 234 -11.95 21.57 -2.80
CA ARG A 234 -11.85 22.99 -3.10
C ARG A 234 -10.50 23.51 -2.62
N SER A 235 -9.86 24.41 -3.37
CA SER A 235 -8.57 25.02 -3.00
C SER A 235 -8.55 25.62 -1.59
N ALA A 236 -9.69 26.09 -1.10
CA ALA A 236 -9.83 26.54 0.28
C ALA A 236 -9.62 25.39 1.28
N ASN A 237 -10.20 24.20 1.09
CA ASN A 237 -10.32 23.14 2.11
C ASN A 237 -9.53 21.87 1.77
N LYS A 238 -8.28 22.00 1.33
CA LYS A 238 -7.48 20.84 0.88
C LYS A 238 -6.91 19.98 2.01
N PHE A 239 -6.98 20.46 3.25
CA PHE A 239 -6.35 19.85 4.41
C PHE A 239 -7.40 19.41 5.42
N GLY A 240 -7.06 18.47 6.30
CA GLY A 240 -8.00 18.02 7.31
C GLY A 240 -7.51 16.85 8.15
N THR A 241 -8.42 16.33 8.96
CA THR A 241 -8.17 15.18 9.83
C THR A 241 -9.44 14.32 9.96
N LEU A 242 -9.25 13.01 10.09
CA LEU A 242 -10.32 12.08 10.41
C LEU A 242 -10.49 12.05 11.93
N ILE A 243 -11.69 12.37 12.40
CA ILE A 243 -12.04 12.37 13.82
C ILE A 243 -13.04 11.23 14.06
N CYS A 244 -12.83 10.46 15.11
CA CYS A 244 -13.73 9.38 15.54
C CYS A 244 -14.01 9.48 17.04
N ASP A 245 -15.30 9.48 17.41
CA ASP A 245 -15.76 9.43 18.79
C ASP A 245 -16.15 8.01 19.17
N PHE A 246 -15.57 7.49 20.25
CA PHE A 246 -15.80 6.13 20.78
C PHE A 246 -16.55 6.17 22.13
N PRO A 247 -17.87 6.46 22.14
CA PRO A 247 -18.64 6.61 23.38
C PRO A 247 -18.99 5.29 24.08
N GLU A 248 -18.94 4.17 23.36
CA GLU A 248 -19.47 2.88 23.79
C GLU A 248 -18.41 1.78 23.68
N PHE A 249 -18.46 0.77 24.57
CA PHE A 249 -17.51 -0.37 24.58
C PHE A 249 -18.20 -1.75 24.65
N GLY A 250 -19.53 -1.78 24.52
CA GLY A 250 -20.34 -3.00 24.51
C GLY A 250 -20.26 -3.81 23.19
N PRO A 251 -20.98 -4.95 23.10
CA PRO A 251 -20.91 -5.86 21.96
C PRO A 251 -21.35 -5.30 20.61
N ASN A 252 -22.23 -4.28 20.60
CA ASN A 252 -22.72 -3.58 19.40
C ASN A 252 -22.37 -2.09 19.45
N ALA A 253 -21.27 -1.77 20.13
CA ALA A 253 -20.82 -0.39 20.34
C ALA A 253 -20.70 0.36 19.02
N ARG A 254 -21.07 1.63 19.04
CA ARG A 254 -20.97 2.51 17.87
C ARG A 254 -19.94 3.59 18.10
N ALA A 255 -19.17 3.89 17.07
CA ALA A 255 -18.28 5.03 17.02
C ALA A 255 -18.57 5.86 15.77
N THR A 256 -18.79 7.16 15.95
CA THR A 256 -19.06 8.07 14.82
C THR A 256 -17.76 8.69 14.36
N CYS A 257 -17.49 8.60 13.06
CA CYS A 257 -16.31 9.17 12.44
C CYS A 257 -16.71 10.22 11.39
N TRP A 258 -15.89 11.26 11.23
CA TRP A 258 -16.11 12.28 10.21
C TRP A 258 -14.80 12.94 9.76
N LEU A 259 -14.76 13.33 8.49
CA LEU A 259 -13.65 14.11 7.94
C LEU A 259 -13.87 15.60 8.18
N ALA A 260 -13.07 16.18 9.08
CA ALA A 260 -13.03 17.61 9.32
C ALA A 260 -11.98 18.26 8.41
N THR A 261 -12.39 19.14 7.51
CA THR A 261 -11.47 19.89 6.66
C THR A 261 -11.15 21.26 7.26
N THR A 262 -9.92 21.71 7.04
CA THR A 262 -9.44 23.04 7.44
C THR A 262 -8.98 23.80 6.21
N PRO A 263 -9.11 25.15 6.22
CA PRO A 263 -8.61 25.93 5.13
C PRO A 263 -7.10 25.84 4.95
N ARG A 264 -6.59 26.20 3.76
CA ARG A 264 -5.16 26.32 3.50
C ARG A 264 -4.47 27.31 4.43
N GLN A 265 -3.16 27.13 4.62
CA GLN A 265 -2.33 28.11 5.30
C GLN A 265 -2.44 29.48 4.59
N GLY A 266 -2.67 30.55 5.36
CA GLY A 266 -2.88 31.90 4.85
C GLY A 266 -4.32 32.23 4.41
N ALA A 267 -5.29 31.36 4.69
CA ALA A 267 -6.71 31.71 4.57
C ALA A 267 -7.09 32.84 5.54
N SER A 268 -8.03 33.69 5.13
CA SER A 268 -8.58 34.76 5.96
C SER A 268 -9.40 34.22 7.14
N ASP A 269 -9.53 35.01 8.21
CA ASP A 269 -10.39 34.68 9.35
C ASP A 269 -11.84 34.39 8.90
N ALA A 270 -12.34 35.08 7.88
CA ALA A 270 -13.66 34.83 7.32
C ALA A 270 -13.79 33.43 6.70
N GLU A 271 -12.76 32.97 5.97
CA GLU A 271 -12.70 31.62 5.40
C GLU A 271 -12.59 30.56 6.50
N PHE A 272 -11.78 30.80 7.53
CA PHE A 272 -11.68 29.93 8.69
C PHE A 272 -13.02 29.82 9.43
N GLN A 273 -13.65 30.95 9.73
CA GLN A 273 -14.96 30.97 10.38
C GLN A 273 -16.05 30.37 9.51
N ALA A 274 -16.00 30.50 8.18
CA ALA A 274 -16.91 29.83 7.28
C ALA A 274 -16.74 28.30 7.30
N ALA A 275 -15.50 27.81 7.31
CA ALA A 275 -15.21 26.37 7.44
C ALA A 275 -15.67 25.80 8.79
N VAL A 276 -15.43 26.52 9.89
CA VAL A 276 -15.86 26.13 11.25
C VAL A 276 -17.40 26.16 11.39
N ARG A 277 -18.07 27.15 10.78
CA ARG A 277 -19.55 27.25 10.80
C ARG A 277 -20.23 26.21 9.92
N ASN A 278 -19.65 25.90 8.75
CA ASN A 278 -20.15 24.86 7.85
C ASN A 278 -19.68 23.47 8.33
N ARG A 279 -20.14 23.06 9.52
CA ARG A 279 -19.87 21.76 10.17
C ARG A 279 -20.33 20.53 9.38
N ASN A 280 -20.66 20.65 8.09
CA ASN A 280 -20.96 19.50 7.25
C ASN A 280 -19.63 18.83 6.88
N PRO A 281 -19.31 17.69 7.51
CA PRO A 281 -18.08 17.01 7.18
C PRO A 281 -18.18 16.49 5.74
N VAL A 282 -17.03 16.44 5.06
CA VAL A 282 -16.96 15.91 3.70
C VAL A 282 -17.39 14.44 3.67
N ASP A 283 -17.09 13.71 4.75
CA ASP A 283 -17.48 12.33 4.98
C ASP A 283 -17.96 12.15 6.42
N LYS A 284 -18.94 11.28 6.63
CA LYS A 284 -19.43 10.91 7.96
C LYS A 284 -19.94 9.47 7.93
N PHE A 285 -19.41 8.64 8.82
CA PHE A 285 -19.74 7.22 8.87
C PHE A 285 -19.73 6.71 10.31
N THR A 286 -20.27 5.52 10.51
CA THR A 286 -20.33 4.85 11.81
C THR A 286 -19.56 3.54 11.75
N LEU A 287 -18.59 3.37 12.64
CA LEU A 287 -18.02 2.07 12.96
C LEU A 287 -18.94 1.35 13.95
N ILE A 288 -19.22 0.08 13.69
CA ILE A 288 -20.08 -0.75 14.54
C ILE A 288 -19.29 -1.98 14.97
N ALA A 289 -19.08 -2.15 16.26
CA ALA A 289 -18.45 -3.36 16.78
C ALA A 289 -19.36 -4.57 16.57
N GLY A 290 -18.79 -5.68 16.11
CA GLY A 290 -19.49 -6.94 15.90
C GLY A 290 -19.94 -7.17 14.46
N LYS A 291 -20.66 -8.27 14.25
CA LYS A 291 -21.09 -8.71 12.92
C LYS A 291 -22.31 -7.91 12.45
N ARG A 292 -22.39 -7.69 11.14
CA ARG A 292 -23.62 -7.25 10.48
C ARG A 292 -24.76 -8.22 10.81
N PRO A 293 -25.94 -7.74 11.26
CA PRO A 293 -27.10 -8.60 11.43
C PRO A 293 -27.44 -9.27 10.09
N LYS A 294 -27.76 -10.57 10.12
CA LYS A 294 -28.31 -11.24 8.92
C LYS A 294 -29.66 -10.60 8.62
N ASP A 295 -29.80 -9.98 7.45
CA ASP A 295 -31.10 -9.48 7.00
C ASP A 295 -32.11 -10.63 7.04
N LYS A 296 -33.22 -10.43 7.76
CA LYS A 296 -34.37 -11.33 7.68
C LYS A 296 -35.01 -11.14 6.31
N GLY A 297 -34.49 -11.80 5.28
CA GLY A 297 -35.17 -11.81 3.97
C GLY A 297 -34.33 -11.80 2.71
N VAL A 298 -33.03 -12.13 2.75
CA VAL A 298 -32.33 -12.52 1.52
C VAL A 298 -31.75 -13.91 1.73
N SER A 299 -32.48 -14.89 1.21
CA SER A 299 -31.97 -16.23 0.91
C SER A 299 -30.58 -16.10 0.32
N SER A 300 -29.57 -16.66 0.99
CA SER A 300 -28.29 -16.95 0.36
C SER A 300 -28.57 -17.86 -0.83
N SER A 301 -28.67 -17.30 -2.03
CA SER A 301 -28.58 -18.11 -3.23
C SER A 301 -27.17 -18.66 -3.26
N ALA A 302 -27.07 -19.95 -2.92
CA ALA A 302 -25.98 -20.79 -3.35
C ALA A 302 -25.69 -20.54 -4.83
N ALA A 303 -24.41 -20.58 -5.18
CA ALA A 303 -23.91 -20.44 -6.53
C ALA A 303 -24.80 -21.18 -7.56
N PRO A 304 -25.18 -20.55 -8.68
CA PRO A 304 -25.71 -21.32 -9.79
C PRO A 304 -24.56 -22.09 -10.43
N ASP A 305 -24.86 -23.38 -10.55
CA ASP A 305 -24.21 -24.43 -11.30
C ASP A 305 -23.82 -24.03 -12.73
N GLU A 306 -22.74 -24.64 -13.23
CA GLU A 306 -22.25 -24.48 -14.60
C GLU A 306 -23.28 -25.02 -15.61
N SER A 307 -24.03 -24.15 -16.29
CA SER A 307 -24.43 -24.37 -17.69
C SER A 307 -25.12 -23.13 -18.28
N ASP A 308 -24.38 -22.25 -18.94
CA ASP A 308 -24.95 -21.45 -20.03
C ASP A 308 -23.91 -21.14 -21.11
N THR A 309 -24.05 -21.86 -22.20
CA THR A 309 -23.28 -21.77 -23.43
C THR A 309 -23.88 -20.70 -24.33
N SER A 310 -23.53 -19.42 -24.16
CA SER A 310 -23.81 -18.40 -25.19
C SER A 310 -23.13 -17.04 -24.94
N ARG A 311 -21.79 -16.97 -24.94
CA ARG A 311 -21.04 -15.70 -25.15
C ARG A 311 -19.78 -15.93 -26.01
N PRO A 312 -19.34 -14.93 -26.80
CA PRO A 312 -18.45 -15.15 -27.94
C PRO A 312 -17.08 -15.66 -27.50
N PHE A 313 -16.57 -16.63 -28.27
CA PHE A 313 -15.29 -17.29 -28.08
C PHE A 313 -14.13 -16.29 -27.99
N LEU A 314 -13.70 -15.98 -26.77
CA LEU A 314 -12.32 -15.61 -26.51
C LEU A 314 -11.50 -16.90 -26.45
N ASN A 315 -10.53 -16.98 -27.35
CA ASN A 315 -9.69 -18.13 -27.63
C ASN A 315 -9.07 -18.70 -26.33
N ARG A 316 -9.47 -19.92 -25.93
CA ARG A 316 -8.98 -20.62 -24.71
C ARG A 316 -7.46 -20.84 -24.71
N ASN A 317 -6.81 -20.79 -25.88
CA ASN A 317 -5.35 -20.84 -25.95
C ASN A 317 -4.69 -19.48 -25.62
N LEU A 318 -5.40 -18.35 -25.73
CA LEU A 318 -4.88 -17.05 -25.31
C LEU A 318 -4.91 -16.89 -23.79
N LEU A 319 -5.95 -17.40 -23.12
CA LEU A 319 -6.05 -17.38 -21.65
C LEU A 319 -5.02 -18.31 -20.97
N ARG A 320 -4.57 -19.36 -21.65
CA ARG A 320 -3.54 -20.29 -21.15
C ARG A 320 -2.12 -19.76 -21.35
N VAL A 321 -1.94 -18.78 -22.24
CA VAL A 321 -0.64 -18.16 -22.55
C VAL A 321 -0.47 -16.83 -21.81
N MET A 322 -1.55 -16.19 -21.36
CA MET A 322 -1.51 -14.91 -20.64
C MET A 322 -1.43 -15.03 -19.10
N MET A 323 -1.21 -16.25 -18.57
CA MET A 323 -1.05 -16.48 -17.13
C MET A 323 0.12 -17.43 -16.86
N ASP A 324 1.03 -16.94 -16.03
CA ASP A 324 1.86 -17.69 -15.08
C ASP A 324 3.21 -18.28 -15.56
N CYS A 325 4.30 -17.63 -15.14
CA CYS A 325 5.63 -18.24 -15.00
C CYS A 325 6.15 -18.08 -13.56
N PHE A 326 5.59 -18.83 -12.62
CA PHE A 326 6.07 -18.91 -11.24
C PHE A 326 5.85 -20.31 -10.66
N ASP A 327 6.54 -20.62 -9.57
CA ASP A 327 6.39 -21.88 -8.86
C ASP A 327 5.16 -21.90 -7.98
N ILE A 328 4.32 -22.91 -8.19
CA ILE A 328 3.31 -23.31 -7.21
C ILE A 328 3.98 -24.34 -6.32
N GLU A 329 4.13 -24.05 -5.03
CA GLU A 329 4.74 -24.96 -4.06
C GLU A 329 3.76 -26.09 -3.67
N PRO A 330 4.21 -27.36 -3.64
CA PRO A 330 3.39 -28.44 -3.14
C PRO A 330 3.13 -28.27 -1.64
N ARG A 331 1.99 -28.79 -1.15
CA ARG A 331 1.53 -28.60 0.24
C ARG A 331 2.27 -29.51 1.24
N ASP A 332 3.58 -29.59 1.12
CA ASP A 332 4.44 -30.28 2.06
C ASP A 332 5.56 -29.35 2.54
N GLN A 333 6.48 -29.88 3.34
CA GLN A 333 7.52 -29.08 4.01
C GLN A 333 8.70 -28.71 3.11
N TYR A 334 8.70 -29.09 1.83
CA TYR A 334 9.82 -28.92 0.91
C TYR A 334 9.46 -28.04 -0.26
N ASN A 335 10.34 -27.07 -0.57
CA ASN A 335 10.09 -26.10 -1.62
C ASN A 335 10.49 -26.63 -3.02
N CYS A 336 10.14 -25.89 -4.07
CA CYS A 336 10.30 -26.30 -5.45
C CYS A 336 11.76 -26.35 -5.90
N ILE A 337 12.65 -25.63 -5.24
CA ILE A 337 14.10 -25.69 -5.47
C ILE A 337 14.65 -27.02 -4.93
N ASP A 338 14.25 -27.41 -3.73
CA ASP A 338 14.64 -28.70 -3.14
C ASP A 338 14.14 -29.87 -3.99
N ARG A 339 12.86 -29.81 -4.43
CA ARG A 339 12.25 -30.81 -5.31
C ARG A 339 12.94 -30.92 -6.67
N ALA A 340 13.33 -29.78 -7.26
CA ALA A 340 14.09 -29.74 -8.50
C ALA A 340 15.50 -30.31 -8.33
N ASN A 341 16.18 -29.98 -7.23
CA ASN A 341 17.50 -30.53 -6.88
C ASN A 341 17.47 -32.05 -6.63
N TRP A 342 16.30 -32.59 -6.25
CA TRP A 342 16.08 -34.03 -6.08
C TRP A 342 15.56 -34.73 -7.35
N ASN A 343 15.55 -34.05 -8.51
CA ASN A 343 15.08 -34.56 -9.79
C ASN A 343 13.62 -35.04 -9.81
N GLN A 344 12.76 -34.51 -8.93
CA GLN A 344 11.34 -34.89 -8.84
C GLN A 344 10.45 -34.15 -9.84
N CYS A 345 11.04 -33.39 -10.75
CA CYS A 345 10.30 -32.58 -11.72
C CYS A 345 9.36 -33.40 -12.62
N ASN A 346 9.63 -34.68 -12.87
CA ASN A 346 8.76 -35.48 -13.73
C ASN A 346 7.80 -36.38 -12.96
N ASP A 347 7.73 -36.23 -11.64
CA ASP A 347 6.80 -37.00 -10.82
C ASP A 347 5.36 -36.68 -11.23
N ALA A 348 4.55 -37.72 -11.42
CA ALA A 348 3.20 -37.60 -11.96
C ALA A 348 2.33 -36.61 -11.14
N TRP A 349 2.52 -36.55 -9.83
CA TRP A 349 1.77 -35.65 -8.93
C TRP A 349 2.25 -34.19 -9.01
N ILE A 350 3.54 -33.95 -9.28
CA ILE A 350 4.11 -32.60 -9.55
C ILE A 350 3.60 -32.08 -10.90
N VAL A 351 3.61 -32.94 -11.93
CA VAL A 351 3.16 -32.58 -13.28
C VAL A 351 1.64 -32.37 -13.34
N SER A 352 0.85 -33.28 -12.75
CA SER A 352 -0.62 -33.17 -12.74
C SER A 352 -1.15 -32.07 -11.82
N GLY A 353 -0.43 -31.74 -10.75
CA GLY A 353 -0.76 -30.63 -9.86
C GLY A 353 -0.23 -29.27 -10.31
N ASN A 354 0.52 -29.21 -11.42
CA ASN A 354 1.20 -28.02 -11.92
C ASN A 354 2.11 -27.33 -10.88
N TYR A 355 2.65 -28.09 -9.93
CA TYR A 355 3.60 -27.58 -8.94
C TYR A 355 4.95 -27.32 -9.58
N CYS A 356 5.77 -26.43 -9.03
CA CYS A 356 7.18 -26.23 -9.41
C CYS A 356 7.45 -25.96 -10.89
N ALA A 357 6.53 -25.28 -11.60
CA ALA A 357 6.60 -25.08 -13.04
C ALA A 357 7.81 -24.22 -13.47
N LYS A 358 8.25 -23.25 -12.67
CA LYS A 358 9.40 -22.39 -12.95
C LYS A 358 10.72 -23.08 -12.57
N SER A 359 10.83 -23.62 -11.35
CA SER A 359 11.98 -24.38 -10.83
C SER A 359 12.28 -25.62 -11.68
N CYS A 360 11.25 -26.29 -12.20
CA CYS A 360 11.39 -27.44 -13.08
C CYS A 360 11.42 -27.10 -14.57
N LYS A 361 11.51 -25.81 -14.93
CA LYS A 361 11.65 -25.35 -16.33
C LYS A 361 10.53 -25.86 -17.26
N ARG A 362 9.30 -25.98 -16.75
CA ARG A 362 8.11 -26.44 -17.50
C ARG A 362 7.28 -25.31 -18.09
N CYS A 363 7.58 -24.06 -17.77
CA CYS A 363 7.04 -22.91 -18.47
C CYS A 363 7.68 -22.78 -19.86
N GLY A 364 6.95 -22.29 -20.87
CA GLY A 364 7.51 -22.06 -22.21
C GLY A 364 6.80 -20.96 -23.00
N PRO A 365 7.38 -20.49 -24.13
CA PRO A 365 8.76 -20.73 -24.53
C PRO A 365 9.69 -19.84 -23.71
N GLU A 366 10.99 -20.09 -23.77
CA GLU A 366 11.95 -19.00 -23.70
C GLU A 366 11.35 -17.83 -24.48
N SER A 367 11.05 -16.69 -23.83
CA SER A 367 11.28 -15.46 -24.55
C SER A 367 12.77 -15.50 -24.81
N VAL A 368 13.12 -16.05 -25.97
CA VAL A 368 14.25 -15.60 -26.74
C VAL A 368 14.23 -14.10 -26.53
N GLU A 369 15.16 -13.67 -25.67
CA GLU A 369 15.70 -12.34 -25.65
C GLU A 369 15.62 -11.91 -27.11
N GLN A 370 14.68 -11.02 -27.46
CA GLN A 370 14.61 -10.59 -28.85
C GLN A 370 16.02 -10.12 -29.11
N PRO A 371 16.75 -10.75 -30.05
CA PRO A 371 18.12 -10.37 -30.27
C PRO A 371 18.03 -8.89 -30.57
N ALA A 372 18.73 -8.09 -29.76
CA ALA A 372 18.83 -6.67 -30.01
C ALA A 372 19.11 -6.51 -31.51
N PRO A 373 18.48 -5.54 -32.20
CA PRO A 373 18.77 -5.30 -33.61
C PRO A 373 20.28 -5.32 -33.78
N ARG A 374 20.81 -6.07 -34.76
CA ARG A 374 22.26 -6.30 -34.89
C ARG A 374 22.99 -4.96 -34.94
N LYS A 375 23.53 -4.56 -33.79
CA LYS A 375 24.29 -3.33 -33.61
C LYS A 375 25.70 -3.57 -34.16
N SER A 376 26.26 -2.55 -34.77
CA SER A 376 27.67 -2.54 -35.13
C SER A 376 28.51 -2.71 -33.86
N ARG A 377 29.77 -3.14 -34.03
CA ARG A 377 30.68 -3.34 -32.90
C ARG A 377 30.88 -2.06 -32.06
N GLU A 378 30.78 -0.88 -32.68
CA GLU A 378 30.86 0.40 -31.99
C GLU A 378 29.59 0.69 -31.18
N GLU A 379 28.39 0.36 -31.71
CA GLU A 379 27.11 0.54 -31.01
C GLU A 379 26.93 -0.42 -29.84
N GLU A 380 27.42 -1.67 -29.95
CA GLU A 380 27.46 -2.62 -28.83
C GLU A 380 28.39 -2.11 -27.72
N LEU A 381 29.55 -1.58 -28.07
CA LEU A 381 30.51 -1.03 -27.10
C LEU A 381 29.93 0.20 -26.37
N ALA A 382 29.22 1.07 -27.10
CA ALA A 382 28.54 2.23 -26.54
C ALA A 382 27.36 1.82 -25.63
N LEU A 383 26.61 0.78 -26.01
CA LEU A 383 25.53 0.23 -25.18
C LEU A 383 26.08 -0.38 -23.88
N ASP A 384 27.19 -1.11 -23.93
CA ASP A 384 27.84 -1.66 -22.74
C ASP A 384 28.38 -0.57 -21.83
N GLN A 385 29.00 0.46 -22.39
CA GLN A 385 29.47 1.62 -21.64
C GLN A 385 28.33 2.43 -21.01
N ALA A 386 27.18 2.51 -21.67
CA ALA A 386 25.99 3.15 -21.11
C ALA A 386 25.37 2.28 -20.02
N PHE A 387 25.12 1.00 -20.28
CA PHE A 387 24.52 0.09 -19.30
C PHE A 387 25.36 -0.03 -18.03
N SER A 388 26.68 -0.17 -18.15
CA SER A 388 27.61 -0.24 -17.01
C SER A 388 27.76 1.07 -16.23
N GLN A 389 27.33 2.20 -16.79
CA GLN A 389 27.19 3.41 -15.98
C GLN A 389 26.02 3.25 -15.02
N PHE A 390 24.85 2.79 -15.52
CA PHE A 390 23.59 2.51 -14.81
C PHE A 390 23.66 1.35 -13.81
N ASP A 391 24.23 0.21 -14.19
CA ASP A 391 24.46 -0.96 -13.32
C ASP A 391 25.66 -0.71 -12.39
N ALA A 392 25.46 0.17 -11.40
CA ALA A 392 26.51 0.68 -10.52
C ALA A 392 27.05 -0.40 -9.59
N ASN A 393 26.19 -1.33 -9.16
CA ASN A 393 26.55 -2.44 -8.30
C ASN A 393 27.07 -3.67 -9.08
N ARG A 394 26.96 -3.65 -10.42
CA ARG A 394 27.43 -4.68 -11.37
C ARG A 394 26.74 -6.02 -11.18
N ASP A 395 25.48 -6.02 -10.79
CA ASP A 395 24.69 -7.23 -10.64
C ASP A 395 24.08 -7.71 -11.97
N GLY A 396 24.30 -6.96 -13.07
CA GLY A 396 23.81 -7.27 -14.40
C GLY A 396 22.42 -6.72 -14.70
N PHE A 397 21.85 -5.94 -13.79
CA PHE A 397 20.56 -5.29 -13.88
C PHE A 397 20.65 -3.84 -13.42
N ILE A 398 19.64 -3.03 -13.74
CA ILE A 398 19.50 -1.67 -13.23
C ILE A 398 18.25 -1.64 -12.35
N ASP A 399 18.42 -1.44 -11.05
CA ASP A 399 17.30 -1.22 -10.12
C ASP A 399 16.87 0.27 -10.07
N PHE A 400 15.84 0.59 -9.29
CA PHE A 400 15.33 1.96 -9.22
C PHE A 400 16.33 2.94 -8.63
N ASP A 401 17.10 2.51 -7.63
CA ASP A 401 18.07 3.36 -6.93
C ASP A 401 19.24 3.70 -7.86
N GLU A 402 19.68 2.72 -8.64
CA GLU A 402 20.65 2.87 -9.72
C GLU A 402 20.15 3.77 -10.85
N TRP A 403 18.91 3.56 -11.28
CA TRP A 403 18.25 4.36 -12.32
C TRP A 403 18.11 5.83 -11.90
N GLU A 404 17.68 6.07 -10.67
CA GLU A 404 17.51 7.40 -10.09
C GLU A 404 18.85 8.13 -9.98
N THR A 405 19.85 7.49 -9.38
CA THR A 405 21.16 8.08 -9.10
C THR A 405 21.85 8.59 -10.38
N LEU A 406 21.80 7.83 -11.46
CA LEU A 406 22.48 8.18 -12.70
C LEU A 406 21.67 9.05 -13.65
N TYR A 407 20.33 9.01 -13.57
CA TYR A 407 19.49 10.00 -14.22
C TYR A 407 19.85 11.43 -13.75
N TYR A 408 20.10 11.62 -12.46
CA TYR A 408 20.51 12.91 -11.91
C TYR A 408 21.95 13.30 -12.27
N PHE A 409 22.86 12.32 -12.37
CA PHE A 409 24.28 12.56 -12.67
C PHE A 409 24.53 12.93 -14.15
N THR A 410 23.73 12.38 -15.07
CA THR A 410 23.91 12.53 -16.53
C THR A 410 23.24 13.79 -17.11
N ARG A 411 22.45 14.54 -16.33
CA ARG A 411 21.80 15.79 -16.76
C ARG A 411 22.05 16.98 -15.81
N PRO A 412 23.29 17.47 -15.72
CA PRO A 412 23.59 18.64 -14.89
C PRO A 412 22.89 19.88 -15.47
N GLY A 413 22.03 20.54 -14.67
CA GLY A 413 21.47 21.85 -15.01
C GLY A 413 20.06 21.88 -15.63
N ALA A 414 19.30 20.78 -15.63
CA ALA A 414 17.85 20.84 -15.91
C ALA A 414 17.17 21.84 -14.95
N LYS A 415 16.23 22.66 -15.44
CA LYS A 415 15.57 23.77 -14.70
C LYS A 415 14.08 23.52 -14.42
N ASP A 416 13.71 22.29 -14.11
CA ASP A 416 12.32 21.97 -13.78
C ASP A 416 12.11 21.95 -12.25
N ASP A 417 10.89 22.10 -11.77
CA ASP A 417 10.57 21.93 -10.35
C ASP A 417 10.85 20.49 -9.87
N GLU A 418 11.32 20.37 -8.64
CA GLU A 418 11.80 19.11 -8.03
C GLU A 418 10.72 18.00 -8.00
N ILE A 419 9.44 18.37 -8.06
CA ILE A 419 8.28 17.49 -7.95
C ILE A 419 7.90 16.85 -9.29
N GLU A 420 7.88 17.59 -10.41
CA GLU A 420 7.68 16.98 -11.73
C GLU A 420 8.88 16.12 -12.15
N ARG A 421 10.07 16.37 -11.59
CA ARG A 421 11.28 15.59 -11.85
C ARG A 421 11.18 14.15 -11.36
N VAL A 422 10.76 13.92 -10.10
CA VAL A 422 10.64 12.57 -9.52
C VAL A 422 9.55 11.77 -10.23
N GLU A 423 8.39 12.38 -10.49
CA GLU A 423 7.27 11.75 -11.21
C GLU A 423 7.67 11.30 -12.63
N ARG A 424 8.53 12.08 -13.32
CA ARG A 424 9.07 11.70 -14.65
C ARG A 424 10.07 10.55 -14.58
N VAL A 425 10.91 10.50 -13.56
CA VAL A 425 11.95 9.46 -13.40
C VAL A 425 11.29 8.12 -13.05
N GLU A 426 10.34 8.14 -12.11
CA GLU A 426 9.59 6.97 -11.68
C GLU A 426 8.73 6.40 -12.82
N ALA A 427 8.01 7.26 -13.55
CA ALA A 427 7.23 6.81 -14.71
C ALA A 427 8.09 6.23 -15.85
N GLN A 428 9.36 6.64 -15.96
CA GLN A 428 10.29 6.08 -16.94
C GLN A 428 10.81 4.72 -16.50
N PHE A 429 11.12 4.56 -15.22
CA PHE A 429 11.52 3.28 -14.65
C PHE A 429 10.39 2.24 -14.75
N VAL A 430 9.16 2.59 -14.37
CA VAL A 430 7.99 1.68 -14.46
C VAL A 430 7.71 1.24 -15.90
N ARG A 431 8.01 2.09 -16.90
CA ARG A 431 7.92 1.69 -18.32
C ARG A 431 9.09 0.81 -18.76
N ALA A 432 10.24 0.98 -18.13
CA ALA A 432 11.45 0.22 -18.40
C ALA A 432 11.34 -1.20 -17.83
N ASP A 433 10.86 -1.33 -16.59
CA ASP A 433 10.55 -2.59 -15.90
C ASP A 433 9.23 -3.20 -16.41
N SER A 434 9.27 -3.70 -17.64
CA SER A 434 8.07 -4.25 -18.30
C SER A 434 7.58 -5.58 -17.73
N ASN A 435 8.42 -6.30 -16.98
CA ASN A 435 8.11 -7.57 -16.35
C ASN A 435 7.80 -7.44 -14.85
N GLY A 436 7.92 -6.24 -14.28
CA GLY A 436 7.52 -5.90 -12.92
C GLY A 436 8.37 -6.58 -11.85
N ASP A 437 9.62 -6.90 -12.17
CA ASP A 437 10.54 -7.57 -11.24
C ASP A 437 11.42 -6.59 -10.45
N GLY A 438 11.18 -5.28 -10.63
CA GLY A 438 11.90 -4.20 -9.98
C GLY A 438 13.29 -3.95 -10.58
N LYS A 439 13.58 -4.49 -11.77
CA LYS A 439 14.90 -4.44 -12.41
C LYS A 439 14.80 -4.24 -13.92
N VAL A 440 15.81 -3.63 -14.52
CA VAL A 440 15.93 -3.47 -15.97
C VAL A 440 17.15 -4.23 -16.48
N SER A 441 16.93 -5.24 -17.32
CA SER A 441 18.03 -5.99 -17.94
C SER A 441 18.70 -5.20 -19.06
N ARG A 442 19.94 -5.58 -19.41
CA ARG A 442 20.68 -5.00 -20.54
C ARG A 442 19.90 -5.03 -21.86
N GLY A 443 19.26 -6.16 -22.17
CA GLY A 443 18.44 -6.30 -23.37
C GLY A 443 17.25 -5.35 -23.37
N ARG A 444 16.60 -5.16 -22.22
CA ARG A 444 15.50 -4.20 -22.08
C ARG A 444 15.96 -2.75 -22.19
N PHE A 445 17.10 -2.42 -21.58
CA PHE A 445 17.75 -1.12 -21.68
C PHE A 445 18.07 -0.75 -23.15
N ALA A 446 18.56 -1.71 -23.94
CA ALA A 446 18.84 -1.53 -25.37
C ALA A 446 17.60 -1.14 -26.17
N VAL A 447 16.46 -1.80 -25.92
CA VAL A 447 15.17 -1.54 -26.60
C VAL A 447 14.65 -0.13 -26.26
N LEU A 448 14.88 0.36 -25.04
CA LEU A 448 14.45 1.68 -24.60
C LEU A 448 15.24 2.80 -25.31
N LEU A 449 16.53 2.61 -25.54
CA LEU A 449 17.38 3.58 -26.24
C LEU A 449 17.00 3.70 -27.73
N ASP A 450 16.76 2.58 -28.41
CA ASP A 450 16.39 2.57 -29.83
C ASP A 450 15.00 3.22 -30.08
N GLY A 451 14.09 3.11 -29.10
CA GLY A 451 12.77 3.75 -29.15
C GLY A 451 12.79 5.29 -28.98
N GLN A 452 13.90 5.87 -28.51
CA GLN A 452 14.05 7.33 -28.37
C GLN A 452 14.57 7.99 -29.66
N GLU A 453 15.45 7.31 -30.41
CA GLU A 453 15.98 7.84 -31.69
C GLU A 453 14.93 7.93 -32.79
N GLN A 454 13.93 7.03 -32.80
CA GLN A 454 12.85 7.05 -33.78
C GLN A 454 11.84 8.20 -33.58
N LYS A 455 11.87 8.90 -32.44
CA LYS A 455 11.00 10.05 -32.15
C LYS A 455 11.64 11.41 -32.47
N GLN A 456 12.90 11.43 -32.89
CA GLN A 456 13.65 12.65 -33.24
C GLN A 456 13.89 12.80 -34.76
N LYS A 457 13.36 11.89 -35.58
CA LYS A 457 13.21 12.06 -37.04
C LYS A 457 11.73 12.28 -37.36
#